data_AF-A0A9Q0DJ29-F1
#
_entry.id   AF-A0A9Q0DJ29-F1
#
_cell.length_a   1.000
_cell.length_b   1.000
_cell.length_c   1.000
_cell.angle_alpha   90.00
_cell.angle_beta   90.00
_cell.angle_gamma   90.00
#
_symmetry.space_group_name_H-M   'P 1'
#
loop_
_entity.id
_entity.type
_entity.pdbx_description
1 polymer ?
#
loop_
_entity_poly.entity_id
_entity_poly.type
_entity_poly.pdbx_seq_one_letter_code
_entity_poly.pdbx_strand_id
1 'polypeptide(L)'
;MTHQPTRKGYELFYLPVGQLPVLPNCHEVRASFQTLHPGSKWVPETPVSGADLQVCQTKGPTCCSKKMEERYQVAARHNMESSLQAVSAQLKLLIIQNAAIFQGGSGPPKCLVRTRTRVRVITPRVMKRYPYTAIKA
;
A
#
# COMPACT_ATOMS: atom_id res chain seq x y z
N MET A 1 9.03 -15.60 12.04
CA MET A 1 8.44 -14.56 12.90
C MET A 1 7.58 -13.65 12.02
N THR A 2 6.33 -14.03 11.79
CA THR A 2 5.36 -13.29 10.98
C THR A 2 4.51 -12.46 11.92
N HIS A 3 4.67 -11.12 11.87
CA HIS A 3 3.78 -10.22 12.59
C HIS A 3 2.44 -10.18 11.86
N GLN A 4 1.46 -10.92 12.38
CA GLN A 4 0.07 -10.84 11.96
C GLN A 4 -0.53 -9.55 12.55
N PRO A 5 -1.05 -8.60 11.76
CA PRO A 5 -1.80 -7.50 12.31
C PRO A 5 -3.15 -8.08 12.79
N THR A 6 -3.37 -8.06 14.10
CA THR A 6 -4.64 -8.47 14.70
C THR A 6 -5.74 -7.54 14.18
N ARG A 7 -6.53 -8.01 13.22
CA ARG A 7 -7.87 -7.48 12.93
C ARG A 7 -8.71 -7.62 14.20
N LYS A 8 -8.67 -6.63 15.09
CA LYS A 8 -9.83 -6.37 15.96
C LYS A 8 -10.87 -5.77 15.03
N GLY A 9 -11.78 -6.65 14.59
CA GLY A 9 -12.90 -6.30 13.75
C GLY A 9 -13.68 -5.16 14.39
N TYR A 10 -14.04 -4.20 13.54
CA TYR A 10 -15.30 -3.48 13.59
C TYR A 10 -16.36 -4.25 14.40
N GLU A 11 -16.48 -3.97 15.70
CA GLU A 11 -17.70 -4.25 16.42
C GLU A 11 -18.76 -3.36 15.77
N LEU A 12 -19.65 -3.97 15.01
CA LEU A 12 -20.87 -3.36 14.52
C LEU A 12 -21.71 -3.01 15.75
N PHE A 13 -21.49 -1.83 16.32
CA PHE A 13 -22.44 -1.17 17.20
C PHE A 13 -23.71 -0.84 16.41
N TYR A 14 -24.54 -1.85 16.15
CA TYR A 14 -25.96 -1.65 15.88
C TYR A 14 -26.63 -1.34 17.21
N LEU A 15 -26.71 -0.05 17.54
CA LEU A 15 -27.60 0.43 18.59
C LEU A 15 -29.04 0.50 18.03
N PRO A 16 -30.06 0.15 18.83
CA PRO A 16 -31.44 0.07 18.39
C PRO A 16 -31.95 1.44 17.95
N VAL A 17 -32.81 1.43 16.91
CA VAL A 17 -33.50 2.58 16.35
C VAL A 17 -34.23 3.34 17.47
N GLY A 18 -33.73 4.53 17.84
CA GLY A 18 -34.43 5.39 18.81
C GLY A 18 -33.58 6.37 19.62
N GLN A 19 -32.25 6.23 19.69
CA GLN A 19 -31.41 7.15 20.46
C GLN A 19 -30.30 7.73 19.59
N LEU A 20 -30.30 9.05 19.41
CA LEU A 20 -29.18 9.79 18.81
C LEU A 20 -27.95 9.58 19.72
N PRO A 21 -26.85 8.96 19.27
CA PRO A 21 -25.67 8.81 20.11
C PRO A 21 -25.01 10.19 20.20
N VAL A 22 -25.30 10.91 21.28
CA VAL A 22 -24.47 12.02 21.72
C VAL A 22 -23.13 11.39 22.09
N LEU A 23 -22.16 11.41 21.18
CA LEU A 23 -20.79 11.06 21.53
C LEU A 23 -20.33 12.10 22.56
N PRO A 24 -20.12 11.77 23.84
CA PRO A 24 -19.94 12.80 24.85
C PRO A 24 -18.57 13.49 24.72
N ASN A 25 -17.64 12.96 23.93
CA ASN A 25 -16.37 13.60 23.60
C ASN A 25 -15.67 12.89 22.43
N CYS A 26 -14.66 13.55 21.84
CA CYS A 26 -13.84 13.03 20.74
C CYS A 26 -12.48 12.46 21.19
N HIS A 27 -12.35 12.03 22.45
CA HIS A 27 -11.06 11.66 23.05
C HIS A 27 -10.39 10.46 22.37
N GLU A 28 -11.14 9.38 22.09
CA GLU A 28 -10.58 8.17 21.45
C GLU A 28 -10.11 8.45 20.02
N VAL A 29 -10.88 9.25 19.29
CA VAL A 29 -10.55 9.70 17.93
C VAL A 29 -9.27 10.55 17.97
N ARG A 30 -9.12 11.41 18.98
CA ARG A 30 -7.91 12.20 19.19
C ARG A 30 -6.70 11.34 19.51
N ALA A 31 -6.84 10.40 20.44
CA ALA A 31 -5.75 9.49 20.81
C ALA A 31 -5.26 8.72 19.58
N SER A 32 -6.19 8.20 18.78
CA SER A 32 -5.87 7.51 17.52
C SER A 32 -5.17 8.44 16.53
N PHE A 33 -5.66 9.67 16.35
CA PHE A 33 -5.06 10.63 15.43
C PHE A 33 -3.65 11.05 15.81
N GLN A 34 -3.37 11.21 17.10
CA GLN A 34 -2.06 11.61 17.61
C GLN A 34 -0.96 10.59 17.31
N THR A 35 -1.30 9.31 17.12
CA THR A 35 -0.33 8.28 16.70
C THR A 35 0.24 8.56 15.30
N LEU A 36 -0.56 9.16 14.41
CA LEU A 36 -0.18 9.49 13.05
C LEU A 36 0.35 10.92 12.95
N HIS A 37 -0.18 11.82 13.78
CA HIS A 37 0.15 13.23 13.79
C HIS A 37 0.41 13.73 15.23
N PRO A 38 1.59 13.44 15.80
CA PRO A 38 1.92 13.84 17.17
C PRO A 38 1.84 15.35 17.37
N GLY A 39 1.29 15.78 18.51
CA GLY A 39 1.18 17.20 18.88
C GLY A 39 0.14 18.02 18.10
N SER A 40 -0.60 17.40 17.18
CA SER A 40 -1.65 18.07 16.42
C SER A 40 -2.92 18.30 17.25
N LYS A 41 -3.53 19.48 17.07
CA LYS A 41 -4.81 19.86 17.70
C LYS A 41 -5.95 19.91 16.66
N TRP A 42 -5.92 19.04 15.67
CA TRP A 42 -6.88 19.07 14.54
C TRP A 42 -8.14 18.26 14.82
N VAL A 43 -8.13 17.42 15.86
CA VAL A 43 -9.31 16.70 16.31
C VAL A 43 -10.10 17.60 17.26
N PRO A 44 -11.40 17.84 17.00
CA PRO A 44 -12.26 18.63 17.87
C PRO A 44 -12.40 18.00 19.26
N GLU A 45 -12.86 18.75 20.25
CA GLU A 45 -13.15 18.26 21.61
C GLU A 45 -14.52 17.59 21.71
N THR A 46 -15.49 18.17 21.02
CA THR A 46 -16.86 17.68 20.94
C THR A 46 -17.23 17.39 19.48
N PRO A 47 -18.26 16.56 19.24
CA PRO A 47 -18.72 16.29 17.88
C PRO A 47 -19.17 17.57 17.16
N VAL A 48 -18.74 17.72 15.92
CA VAL A 48 -19.07 18.84 15.02
C VAL A 48 -19.95 18.37 13.87
N SER A 49 -20.55 19.30 13.13
CA SER A 49 -21.29 18.95 11.90
C SER A 49 -20.32 18.36 10.87
N GLY A 50 -20.71 17.24 10.24
CA GLY A 50 -19.97 16.60 9.17
C GLY A 50 -20.33 17.09 7.76
N ALA A 51 -21.15 18.14 7.64
CA ALA A 51 -21.64 18.62 6.34
C ALA A 51 -20.52 19.12 5.40
N ASP A 52 -19.39 19.55 5.95
CA ASP A 52 -18.26 20.10 5.20
C ASP A 52 -17.23 19.04 4.78
N LEU A 53 -17.46 17.77 5.12
CA LEU A 53 -16.56 16.66 4.82
C LEU A 53 -16.79 16.16 3.38
N GLN A 54 -15.70 15.92 2.66
CA GLN A 54 -15.75 15.52 1.25
C GLN A 54 -15.57 14.01 1.05
N VAL A 55 -14.84 13.35 1.95
CA VAL A 55 -14.46 11.93 1.81
C VAL A 55 -15.24 11.08 2.81
N CYS A 56 -15.30 11.52 4.06
CA CYS A 56 -16.03 10.89 5.14
C CYS A 56 -17.53 11.18 5.01
N GLN A 57 -18.32 10.16 4.70
CA GLN A 57 -19.79 10.26 4.73
C GLN A 57 -20.30 10.01 6.15
N THR A 58 -20.94 11.01 6.75
CA THR A 58 -21.48 10.92 8.12
C THR A 58 -22.96 11.27 8.14
N LYS A 59 -23.76 10.45 8.82
CA LYS A 59 -25.17 10.74 9.11
C LYS A 59 -25.29 11.32 10.52
N GLY A 60 -25.01 12.62 10.67
CA GLY A 60 -25.06 13.33 11.95
C GLY A 60 -23.72 13.91 12.41
N PRO A 61 -23.61 14.29 13.70
CA PRO A 61 -22.39 14.90 14.23
C PRO A 61 -21.22 13.90 14.26
N THR A 62 -20.00 14.41 14.10
CA THR A 62 -18.78 13.62 13.90
C THR A 62 -17.59 14.24 14.62
N CYS A 63 -16.61 13.41 14.98
CA CYS A 63 -15.33 13.85 15.51
C CYS A 63 -14.28 14.10 14.42
N CYS A 64 -14.67 14.05 13.15
CA CYS A 64 -13.81 14.40 12.04
C CYS A 64 -14.04 15.88 11.68
N SER A 65 -13.04 16.73 11.88
CA SER A 65 -13.06 18.08 11.33
C SER A 65 -12.58 18.08 9.89
N LYS A 66 -12.99 19.08 9.09
CA LYS A 66 -12.46 19.26 7.73
C LYS A 66 -10.93 19.28 7.68
N LYS A 67 -10.30 19.94 8.65
CA LYS A 67 -8.83 19.99 8.77
C LYS A 67 -8.21 18.62 9.07
N MET A 68 -8.87 17.80 9.89
CA MET A 68 -8.46 16.43 10.17
C MET A 68 -8.57 15.55 8.91
N GLU A 69 -9.68 15.67 8.18
CA GLU A 69 -9.92 14.94 6.93
C GLU A 69 -8.89 15.29 5.85
N GLU A 70 -8.64 16.57 5.62
CA GLU A 70 -7.64 17.04 4.64
C GLU A 70 -6.26 16.45 4.93
N ARG A 71 -5.87 16.39 6.21
CA ARG A 71 -4.57 15.84 6.64
C ARG A 71 -4.49 14.34 6.46
N TYR A 72 -5.57 13.62 6.80
CA TYR A 72 -5.68 12.20 6.49
C TYR A 72 -5.60 11.93 5.00
N GLN A 73 -6.24 12.76 4.17
CA GLN A 73 -6.24 12.57 2.73
C GLN A 73 -4.83 12.73 2.13
N VAL A 74 -4.03 13.67 2.63
CA VAL A 74 -2.63 13.82 2.23
C VAL A 74 -1.80 12.62 2.70
N ALA A 75 -1.95 12.21 3.96
CA ALA A 75 -1.21 11.07 4.51
C ALA A 75 -1.55 9.76 3.77
N ALA A 76 -2.83 9.53 3.47
CA ALA A 76 -3.30 8.37 2.74
C ALA A 76 -2.74 8.33 1.31
N ARG A 77 -2.77 9.46 0.60
CA ARG A 77 -2.17 9.57 -0.74
C ARG A 77 -0.68 9.26 -0.72
N HIS A 78 0.06 9.90 0.19
CA HIS A 78 1.49 9.65 0.34
C HIS A 78 1.79 8.18 0.69
N ASN A 79 1.03 7.57 1.59
CA ASN A 79 1.21 6.17 1.96
C ASN A 79 0.96 5.22 0.77
N MET A 80 -0.09 5.46 -0.03
CA MET A 80 -0.35 4.68 -1.24
C MET A 80 0.77 4.85 -2.28
N GLU A 81 1.18 6.08 -2.55
CA GLU A 81 2.25 6.38 -3.51
C GLU A 81 3.58 5.73 -3.09
N SER A 82 3.97 5.91 -1.83
CA SER A 82 5.19 5.30 -1.26
C SER A 82 5.14 3.77 -1.31
N SER A 83 4.02 3.17 -0.94
CA SER A 83 3.82 1.72 -0.99
C SER A 83 3.91 1.20 -2.44
N LEU A 84 3.26 1.89 -3.38
CA LEU A 84 3.28 1.52 -4.79
C LEU A 84 4.69 1.66 -5.38
N GLN A 85 5.41 2.72 -5.05
CA GLN A 85 6.80 2.90 -5.45
C GLN A 85 7.71 1.80 -4.89
N ALA A 86 7.57 1.44 -3.61
CA ALA A 86 8.37 0.40 -2.98
C ALA A 86 8.16 -0.97 -3.64
N VAL A 87 6.90 -1.34 -3.89
CA VAL A 87 6.57 -2.60 -4.59
C VAL A 87 7.07 -2.56 -6.04
N SER A 88 6.90 -1.44 -6.73
CA SER A 88 7.38 -1.26 -8.10
C SER A 88 8.90 -1.41 -8.20
N ALA A 89 9.65 -0.79 -7.27
CA ALA A 89 11.11 -0.88 -7.23
C ALA A 89 11.58 -2.32 -7.01
N GLN A 90 10.95 -3.04 -6.07
CA GLN A 90 11.25 -4.46 -5.82
C GLN A 90 10.96 -5.32 -7.05
N LEU A 91 9.80 -5.12 -7.68
CA LEU A 91 9.42 -5.85 -8.88
C LEU A 91 10.38 -5.58 -10.04
N LYS A 92 10.76 -4.31 -10.26
CA LYS A 92 11.76 -3.93 -11.27
C LYS A 92 13.09 -4.66 -11.06
N LEU A 93 13.56 -4.76 -9.81
CA LEU A 93 14.78 -5.48 -9.48
C LEU A 93 14.67 -6.97 -9.80
N LEU A 94 13.55 -7.62 -9.46
CA LEU A 94 13.32 -9.03 -9.79
C LEU A 94 13.27 -9.27 -11.30
N ILE A 95 12.62 -8.38 -12.05
CA ILE A 95 12.58 -8.45 -13.52
C ILE A 95 13.98 -8.30 -14.10
N ILE A 96 14.76 -7.32 -13.64
CA ILE A 96 16.14 -7.09 -14.08
C ILE A 96 17.03 -8.30 -13.74
N GLN A 97 16.90 -8.87 -12.54
CA GLN A 97 17.67 -10.04 -12.13
C GLN A 97 17.33 -11.27 -12.98
N ASN A 98 16.05 -11.54 -13.22
CA ASN A 98 15.63 -12.62 -14.11
C ASN A 98 16.16 -12.37 -15.53
N ALA A 99 16.05 -11.14 -16.04
CA ALA A 99 16.60 -10.76 -17.33
C ALA A 99 18.12 -11.00 -17.40
N ALA A 100 18.88 -10.67 -16.35
CA ALA A 100 20.33 -10.88 -16.29
C ALA A 100 20.70 -12.38 -16.27
N ILE A 101 19.95 -13.22 -15.56
CA ILE A 101 20.10 -14.68 -15.57
C ILE A 101 19.91 -15.22 -16.98
N PHE A 102 18.93 -14.68 -17.71
CA PHE A 102 18.64 -15.12 -19.07
C PHE A 102 19.63 -14.54 -20.10
N GLN A 103 20.06 -13.27 -19.93
CA GLN A 103 20.91 -12.53 -20.87
C GLN A 103 22.42 -12.72 -20.63
N GLY A 104 22.81 -13.43 -19.57
CA GLY A 104 24.20 -13.79 -19.30
C GLY A 104 25.00 -12.76 -18.50
N GLY A 105 24.33 -11.94 -17.68
CA GLY A 105 24.93 -10.91 -16.83
C GLY A 105 25.77 -11.42 -15.65
N SER A 106 25.90 -12.74 -15.48
CA SER A 106 26.96 -13.37 -14.69
C SER A 106 27.44 -14.69 -15.32
N GLY A 107 27.32 -14.78 -16.66
CA GLY A 107 27.52 -15.98 -17.49
C GLY A 107 26.21 -16.50 -18.10
N PRO A 108 26.15 -16.85 -19.40
CA PRO A 108 24.89 -17.23 -20.06
C PRO A 108 24.31 -18.52 -19.48
N PRO A 109 22.96 -18.70 -19.49
CA PRO A 109 22.36 -20.00 -19.21
C PRO A 109 22.76 -20.93 -20.34
N LYS A 110 23.83 -21.69 -20.12
CA LYS A 110 24.26 -22.74 -21.02
C LYS A 110 23.24 -23.87 -20.88
N CYS A 111 22.34 -23.99 -21.84
CA CYS A 111 21.55 -25.22 -21.95
C CYS A 111 22.52 -26.35 -22.30
N LEU A 112 22.88 -27.17 -21.30
CA LEU A 112 23.60 -28.41 -21.52
C LEU A 112 22.61 -29.44 -22.06
N VAL A 113 22.71 -29.74 -23.35
CA VAL A 113 22.02 -30.88 -23.93
C VAL A 113 22.96 -32.08 -23.86
N ARG A 114 22.61 -33.09 -23.06
CA ARG A 114 23.34 -34.35 -22.95
C ARG A 114 22.66 -35.41 -23.83
N THR A 115 23.33 -35.82 -24.90
CA THR A 115 22.99 -37.04 -25.65
C THR A 115 23.82 -38.21 -25.13
N ARG A 116 23.49 -39.44 -25.54
CA ARG A 116 24.12 -40.68 -25.04
C ARG A 116 25.66 -40.69 -25.16
N THR A 117 26.23 -39.92 -26.07
CA THR A 117 27.68 -39.88 -26.36
C THR A 117 28.30 -38.48 -26.31
N ARG A 118 27.52 -37.40 -26.10
CA ARG A 118 28.09 -36.04 -26.13
C ARG A 118 27.25 -35.04 -25.35
N VAL A 119 27.93 -34.10 -24.71
CA VAL A 119 27.33 -32.91 -24.11
C VAL A 119 27.60 -31.72 -25.02
N ARG A 120 26.56 -30.94 -25.37
CA ARG A 120 26.69 -29.70 -26.15
C ARG A 120 26.10 -28.53 -25.39
N VAL A 121 26.84 -27.42 -25.39
CA VAL A 121 26.35 -26.11 -24.94
C VAL A 121 25.59 -25.48 -26.09
N ILE A 122 24.30 -25.21 -25.89
CA ILE A 122 23.45 -24.55 -26.90
C ILE A 122 23.05 -23.17 -26.38
N THR A 123 23.20 -22.14 -27.22
CA THR A 123 22.61 -20.82 -26.99
C THR A 123 21.16 -20.82 -27.46
N PRO A 124 20.16 -20.52 -26.60
CA PRO A 124 18.75 -20.54 -27.00
C PRO A 124 18.46 -19.50 -28.11
N ARG A 125 17.74 -19.91 -29.17
CA ARG A 125 17.34 -19.03 -30.30
C ARG A 125 16.28 -17.99 -29.93
N VAL A 126 15.57 -18.15 -28.81
CA VAL A 126 14.43 -17.29 -28.42
C VAL A 126 14.87 -15.85 -28.09
N MET A 127 16.15 -15.62 -27.80
CA MET A 127 16.65 -14.29 -27.42
C MET A 127 16.89 -13.28 -28.54
N LYS A 128 16.84 -13.67 -29.83
CA LYS A 128 17.01 -12.70 -30.92
C LYS A 128 15.76 -11.88 -31.24
N ARG A 129 14.59 -12.22 -30.65
CA ARG A 129 13.29 -11.61 -30.99
C ARG A 129 12.73 -10.61 -29.96
N TYR A 130 13.34 -10.49 -28.79
CA TYR A 130 13.03 -9.41 -27.85
C TYR A 130 14.26 -8.52 -27.71
N PRO A 131 14.46 -7.54 -28.61
CA PRO A 131 15.28 -6.40 -28.25
C PRO A 131 14.49 -5.70 -27.13
N TYR A 132 14.92 -5.86 -25.87
CA TYR A 132 14.54 -4.94 -24.82
C TYR A 132 15.19 -3.59 -25.16
N THR A 133 14.60 -2.92 -26.15
CA THR A 133 14.82 -1.51 -26.42
C THR A 133 14.41 -0.80 -25.15
N ALA A 134 15.41 -0.34 -24.40
CA ALA A 134 15.35 0.59 -23.30
C ALA A 134 13.99 0.67 -22.58
N ILE A 135 13.86 -0.05 -21.46
CA ILE A 135 13.01 0.46 -20.38
C ILE A 135 13.74 1.72 -19.87
N LYS A 136 13.53 2.86 -20.54
CA LYS A 136 13.82 4.18 -20.00
C LYS A 136 12.79 4.42 -18.90
N ALA A 137 13.29 4.81 -17.73
CA ALA A 137 12.48 5.32 -16.64
C ALA A 137 11.76 6.62 -17.05
#